data_AF-A0A7U9R0N7-F1
#
_entry.id   AF-A0A7U9R0N7-F1
#
_cell.length_a   1.000
_cell.length_b   1.000
_cell.length_c   1.000
_cell.angle_alpha   90.00
_cell.angle_beta   90.00
_cell.angle_gamma   90.00
#
_symmetry.space_group_name_H-M   'P 1'
#
loop_
_entity.id
_entity.type
_entity.pdbx_description
1 polymer ?
#
loop_
_entity_poly.entity_id
_entity_poly.type
_entity_poly.pdbx_seq_one_letter_code
_entity_poly.pdbx_strand_id
1 'polypeptide(L)' 'MSEKGKNILLRLHQTGGCGATDEYSKGWDDAITEAIRIVEEEMGISIVEVLD' A
#
# COMPACT_ATOMS: atom_id res chain seq x y z
N MET A 1 -13.41 1.34 -11.64
CA MET A 1 -12.63 1.23 -10.40
C MET A 1 -13.12 2.28 -9.41
N SER A 2 -13.14 1.97 -8.11
CA SER A 2 -13.55 2.93 -7.07
C SER A 2 -12.43 3.95 -6.81
N GLU A 3 -12.69 5.23 -7.08
CA GLU A 3 -11.75 6.34 -6.78
C GLU A 3 -11.37 6.40 -5.30
N LYS A 4 -12.28 5.96 -4.41
CA LYS A 4 -11.99 5.86 -2.98
C LYS A 4 -10.93 4.81 -2.66
N GLY A 5 -10.96 3.67 -3.35
CA GLY A 5 -9.98 2.59 -3.16
C GLY A 5 -8.58 3.01 -3.60
N LYS A 6 -8.48 3.63 -4.78
CA LYS A 6 -7.20 4.20 -5.28
C LYS A 6 -6.60 5.20 -4.30
N ASN A 7 -7.41 6.10 -3.74
CA ASN A 7 -6.96 7.08 -2.76
C ASN A 7 -6.49 6.45 -1.44
N ILE A 8 -7.11 5.34 -1.00
CA ILE A 8 -6.65 4.61 0.19
C ILE A 8 -5.28 3.98 -0.09
N LEU A 9 -5.12 3.30 -1.23
CA LEU A 9 -3.85 2.70 -1.63
C LEU A 9 -2.72 3.71 -1.72
N LEU A 10 -2.94 4.87 -2.35
CA LEU A 10 -1.95 5.95 -2.42
C LEU A 10 -1.51 6.43 -1.02
N ARG A 11 -2.47 6.64 -0.12
CA ARG A 11 -2.18 7.11 1.24
C ARG A 11 -1.41 6.08 2.05
N LEU A 12 -1.73 4.79 1.90
CA LEU A 12 -0.97 3.72 2.53
C LEU A 12 0.45 3.69 1.99
N HIS A 13 0.63 3.65 0.67
CA HIS A 13 1.95 3.63 0.05
C HIS A 13 2.83 4.84 0.43
N GLN A 14 2.24 6.04 0.56
CA GLN A 14 2.94 7.23 1.04
C GLN A 14 3.34 7.17 2.52
N THR A 15 2.62 6.36 3.30
CA THR A 15 2.88 6.14 4.73
C THR A 15 3.96 5.07 4.96
N GLY A 16 4.11 4.13 4.02
CA GLY A 16 5.07 3.02 4.02
C GLY A 16 4.68 1.98 2.97
N GLY A 17 5.31 0.81 3.02
CA GLY A 17 5.14 -0.22 1.99
C GLY A 17 5.86 0.14 0.68
N CYS A 18 6.97 0.86 0.81
CA CYS A 18 7.82 1.28 -0.30
C CYS A 18 9.20 0.58 -0.29
N GLY A 19 9.38 -0.43 0.57
CA GLY A 19 10.59 -1.24 0.64
C GLY A 19 11.66 -0.61 1.52
N ALA A 20 11.29 -0.18 2.73
CA ALA A 20 12.26 0.37 3.68
C ALA A 20 13.38 -0.64 3.98
N THR A 21 14.64 -0.18 3.93
CA THR A 21 15.82 -1.05 4.08
C THR A 21 16.49 -0.95 5.44
N ASP A 22 16.18 0.09 6.23
CA ASP A 22 16.70 0.22 7.58
C ASP A 22 15.92 -0.68 8.57
N GLU A 23 16.62 -1.30 9.51
CA GLU A 23 16.02 -2.27 10.45
C GLU A 23 14.93 -1.64 11.33
N TYR A 24 15.04 -0.35 11.64
CA TYR A 24 14.07 0.36 12.47
C TYR A 24 12.72 0.52 11.75
N SER A 25 12.74 0.89 10.47
CA SER A 25 11.52 1.17 9.69
C SER A 25 10.98 -0.07 8.97
N LYS A 26 11.75 -1.14 8.85
CA LYS A 26 11.34 -2.37 8.13
C LYS A 26 10.03 -2.97 8.67
N GLY A 27 9.90 -3.08 10.00
CA GLY A 27 8.68 -3.65 10.58
C GLY A 27 7.42 -2.82 10.32
N TRP A 28 7.57 -1.49 10.23
CA TRP A 28 6.50 -0.59 9.83
C TRP A 28 6.15 -0.77 8.34
N ASP A 29 7.17 -0.81 7.48
CA ASP A 29 7.00 -0.96 6.03
C ASP A 29 6.33 -2.30 5.67
N ASP A 30 6.71 -3.39 6.33
CA ASP A 30 6.10 -4.72 6.18
C ASP A 30 4.60 -4.67 6.58
N ALA A 31 4.28 -4.00 7.68
CA ALA A 31 2.89 -3.86 8.13
C ALA A 31 2.04 -3.03 7.16
N ILE A 32 2.60 -1.96 6.58
CA ILE A 32 1.90 -1.16 5.57
C ILE A 32 1.74 -1.93 4.26
N THR A 33 2.74 -2.72 3.86
CA THR A 33 2.66 -3.63 2.70
C THR A 33 1.50 -4.61 2.84
N GLU A 34 1.32 -5.19 4.03
CA GLU A 34 0.20 -6.09 4.30
C GLU A 34 -1.16 -5.36 4.26
N ALA A 35 -1.23 -4.13 4.77
CA ALA A 35 -2.44 -3.32 4.67
C ALA A 35 -2.80 -2.98 3.22
N ILE A 36 -1.80 -2.71 2.37
CA ILE A 36 -1.98 -2.53 0.92
C ILE A 36 -2.58 -3.80 0.32
N ARG A 37 -1.99 -4.99 0.58
CA ARG A 37 -2.47 -6.28 0.07
C ARG A 37 -3.93 -6.54 0.41
N ILE A 38 -4.34 -6.30 1.65
CA ILE A 38 -5.75 -6.47 2.08
C ILE A 38 -6.68 -5.57 1.28
N VAL A 39 -6.31 -4.30 1.06
CA VAL A 39 -7.14 -3.37 0.27
C VAL A 39 -7.22 -3.81 -1.19
N GLU A 40 -6.11 -4.27 -1.76
CA GLU A 40 -6.10 -4.80 -3.13
C GLU A 40 -7.04 -6.00 -3.29
N GLU A 41 -7.01 -6.94 -2.34
CA GLU A 41 -7.85 -8.15 -2.33
C GLU A 41 -9.34 -7.82 -2.19
N GLU A 42 -9.70 -6.97 -1.23
CA GLU A 42 -11.11 -6.63 -0.95
C GLU A 42 -11.74 -5.75 -2.04
N MET A 43 -10.93 -4.95 -2.74
CA MET A 43 -11.43 -3.97 -3.70
C MET A 43 -11.15 -4.33 -5.17
N GLY A 44 -10.35 -5.36 -5.44
CA GLY A 44 -9.99 -5.80 -6.80
C GLY A 44 -9.27 -4.71 -7.60
N ILE A 45 -8.36 -3.97 -6.96
CA ILE A 45 -7.55 -2.89 -7.55
C ILE A 45 -6.10 -3.09 -7.13
N SER A 46 -5.12 -2.72 -7.96
CA SER A 46 -3.70 -2.82 -7.56
C SER A 46 -3.05 -1.47 -7.29
N ILE A 47 -2.15 -1.38 -6.32
CA ILE A 47 -1.29 -0.21 -6.10
C ILE A 47 -0.42 0.08 -7.33
N VAL A 48 0.01 -0.95 -8.07
CA VAL A 48 0.82 -0.79 -9.28
C VAL A 48 0.04 -0.01 -10.35
N GLU A 49 -1.21 -0.40 -10.59
CA GLU A 49 -2.12 0.28 -11.54
C GLU A 49 -2.49 1.71 -11.11
N VAL A 50 -2.32 2.04 -9.82
CA VAL A 50 -2.59 3.37 -9.26
C VAL A 50 -1.38 4.29 -9.36
N LEU A 51 -0.17 3.72 -9.40
CA LEU A 51 1.09 4.47 -9.51
C LEU A 51 1.54 4.66 -10.97
N ASP A 52 1.06 3.83 -11.90
CA ASP A 52 1.22 3.97 -13.36
C ASP A 52 0.38 5.13 -13.95
#